data_AF-A0AAV4X544-F1
#
_entry.id   AF-A0AAV4X544-F1
#
_cell.length_a   1.000
_cell.length_b   1.000
_cell.length_c   1.000
_cell.angle_alpha   90.00
_cell.angle_beta   90.00
_cell.angle_gamma   90.00
#
_symmetry.space_group_name_H-M   'P 1'
#
loop_
_entity.id
_entity.type
_entity.pdbx_description
1 polymer ?
#
loop_
_entity_poly.entity_id
_entity_poly.type
_entity_poly.pdbx_seq_one_letter_code
_entity_poly.pdbx_strand_id
1 'polypeptide(L)'
;MLITNLPVQNMKVSDMWDLDRIGIADELQIFSKTVEDQLVQEQFLKGLSRCEDGRYCVSLPWVQKFPPNIASNRHIAEKKGYLQLHEN
;
A
#
# COMPACT_ATOMS: atom_id res chain seq x y z
N MET A 1 6.88 -19.79 -43.81
CA MET A 1 6.78 -19.98 -42.35
C MET A 1 8.00 -19.34 -41.73
N LEU A 2 7.85 -18.22 -41.02
CA LEU A 2 8.96 -17.59 -40.30
C LEU A 2 9.10 -18.28 -38.95
N ILE A 3 10.22 -18.96 -38.72
CA ILE A 3 10.56 -19.56 -37.44
C ILE A 3 11.47 -18.56 -36.73
N THR A 4 10.97 -17.93 -35.68
CA THR A 4 11.73 -17.04 -34.80
C THR A 4 12.23 -17.83 -33.60
N ASN A 5 13.55 -17.99 -33.48
CA ASN A 5 14.18 -18.59 -32.32
C ASN A 5 14.56 -17.49 -31.33
N LEU A 6 14.14 -17.61 -30.07
CA LEU A 6 14.56 -16.73 -28.98
C LEU A 6 15.79 -17.34 -28.28
N PRO A 7 16.99 -16.75 -28.39
CA PRO A 7 18.17 -17.26 -27.70
C PRO A 7 18.07 -16.94 -26.20
N VAL A 8 17.71 -17.94 -25.40
CA VAL A 8 17.56 -17.81 -23.95
C VAL A 8 18.90 -18.06 -23.27
N GLN A 9 19.77 -17.04 -23.21
CA GLN A 9 20.96 -17.10 -22.35
C GLN A 9 20.57 -16.62 -20.94
N ASN A 10 20.45 -17.55 -20.00
CA ASN A 10 20.24 -17.31 -18.56
C ASN A 10 18.82 -16.95 -18.07
N MET A 11 17.74 -17.40 -18.72
CA MET A 11 16.40 -17.38 -18.10
C MET A 11 15.95 -18.79 -17.72
N LYS A 12 15.32 -18.92 -16.54
CA LYS A 12 14.64 -20.15 -16.14
C LYS A 12 13.29 -20.23 -16.84
N VAL A 13 12.74 -21.44 -17.01
CA VAL A 13 11.41 -21.65 -17.61
C VAL A 13 10.32 -20.89 -16.85
N SER A 14 10.46 -20.73 -15.53
CA SER A 14 9.57 -19.89 -14.70
C SER A 14 9.54 -18.43 -15.15
N ASP A 15 10.67 -17.91 -15.62
CA ASP A 15 10.85 -16.52 -15.98
C ASP A 15 10.22 -16.20 -17.34
N MET A 16 9.90 -17.23 -18.14
CA MET A 16 9.14 -17.08 -19.39
C MET A 16 7.64 -16.90 -19.16
N TRP A 17 7.13 -17.28 -17.99
CA TRP A 17 5.74 -17.07 -17.60
C TRP A 17 5.51 -15.73 -16.90
N ASP A 18 6.59 -15.03 -16.58
CA ASP A 18 6.58 -13.69 -16.03
C ASP A 18 6.56 -12.68 -17.18
N LEU A 19 5.37 -12.18 -17.50
CA LEU A 19 5.12 -11.28 -18.63
C LEU A 19 5.94 -9.98 -18.53
N ASP A 20 6.10 -9.46 -17.32
CA ASP A 20 6.91 -8.27 -17.06
C ASP A 20 8.38 -8.54 -17.37
N ARG A 21 8.87 -9.74 -17.01
CA ARG A 21 10.27 -10.13 -17.19
C ARG A 21 10.64 -10.48 -18.63
N ILE A 22 9.68 -10.88 -19.44
CA ILE A 22 9.84 -11.05 -20.89
C ILE A 22 9.60 -9.76 -21.69
N GLY A 23 9.40 -8.64 -21.00
CA GLY A 23 9.23 -7.32 -21.61
C GLY A 23 7.85 -7.12 -22.25
N ILE A 24 6.89 -7.97 -21.93
CA ILE A 24 5.47 -7.79 -22.27
C ILE A 24 4.81 -7.11 -21.08
N ALA A 25 5.20 -5.85 -20.85
CA ALA A 25 4.55 -5.00 -19.87
C ALA A 25 3.42 -4.23 -20.55
N ASP A 26 2.20 -4.31 -20.00
CA ASP A 26 1.07 -3.55 -20.51
C ASP A 26 1.18 -2.11 -19.99
N GLU A 27 1.64 -1.19 -20.86
CA GLU A 27 1.90 0.22 -20.52
C GLU A 27 0.66 0.90 -19.90
N LEU A 28 -0.54 0.44 -20.28
CA LEU A 28 -1.81 0.90 -19.73
C LEU A 28 -1.98 0.55 -18.25
N GLN A 29 -1.44 -0.59 -17.82
CA GLN A 29 -1.52 -1.10 -16.45
C GLN A 29 -0.56 -0.36 -15.51
N ILE A 30 0.61 0.06 -16.02
CA ILE A 30 1.56 0.89 -15.27
C ILE A 30 0.97 2.30 -15.08
N PHE A 31 0.37 2.86 -16.13
CA PHE A 31 -0.31 4.16 -16.05
C PHE A 31 -1.48 4.10 -15.05
N SER A 32 -2.33 3.08 -15.12
CA SER A 32 -3.48 2.97 -14.21
C SER A 32 -3.05 2.84 -12.75
N LYS A 33 -2.01 2.06 -12.46
CA LYS A 33 -1.49 1.89 -11.10
C LYS A 33 -0.94 3.19 -10.51
N THR A 34 -0.18 3.97 -11.30
CA THR A 34 0.35 5.25 -10.81
C THR A 34 -0.75 6.26 -10.48
N VAL A 35 -1.83 6.30 -11.26
CA VAL A 35 -2.98 7.17 -11.02
C VAL A 35 -3.77 6.71 -9.80
N GLU A 36 -3.94 5.40 -9.61
CA GLU A 36 -4.57 4.84 -8.42
C GLU A 36 -3.77 5.16 -7.15
N ASP A 37 -2.45 5.00 -7.19
CA ASP A 37 -1.56 5.31 -6.06
C ASP A 37 -1.64 6.78 -5.66
N GLN A 38 -1.68 7.70 -6.64
CA GLN A 38 -1.86 9.13 -6.39
C GLN A 38 -3.22 9.44 -5.75
N LEU A 39 -4.30 8.82 -6.25
CA LEU A 39 -5.64 9.00 -5.70
C LEU A 39 -5.72 8.54 -4.24
N VAL A 40 -5.11 7.39 -3.94
CA VAL A 40 -5.03 6.85 -2.58
C VAL A 40 -4.23 7.79 -1.67
N GLN A 41 -3.11 8.32 -2.16
CA GLN A 41 -2.29 9.26 -1.39
C GLN A 41 -3.07 10.55 -1.08
N GLU A 42 -3.78 11.11 -2.05
CA GLU A 42 -4.63 12.28 -1.83
C GLU A 42 -5.73 12.03 -0.81
N GLN A 43 -6.42 10.89 -0.92
CA GLN A 43 -7.46 10.50 0.02
C GLN A 43 -6.92 10.33 1.44
N PHE A 44 -5.74 9.74 1.56
CA PHE A 44 -5.05 9.59 2.84
C PHE A 44 -4.70 10.94 3.47
N LEU A 45 -4.14 11.87 2.68
CA LEU A 45 -3.82 13.23 3.13
C LEU A 45 -5.07 14.02 3.56
N LYS A 46 -6.17 13.88 2.81
CA LYS A 46 -7.46 14.49 3.18
C LYS A 46 -8.02 13.88 4.47
N GLY A 47 -7.76 12.59 4.71
CA GLY A 47 -8.21 11.88 5.89
C GLY A 47 -7.37 12.13 7.14
N LEU A 48 -6.18 12.73 7.02
CA LEU A 48 -5.29 13.07 8.12
C LEU A 48 -5.81 14.27 8.91
N SER A 49 -6.16 14.05 10.16
CA SER A 49 -6.50 15.08 11.14
C SER A 49 -5.70 14.88 12.42
N ARG A 50 -5.54 15.94 13.20
CA ARG A 50 -4.93 15.83 14.53
C ARG A 50 -6.03 15.58 15.55
N CYS A 51 -5.97 14.44 16.23
CA CYS A 51 -6.87 14.15 17.34
C CYS A 51 -6.59 15.05 18.54
N GLU A 52 -7.58 15.22 19.42
CA GLU A 52 -7.48 16.01 20.66
C GLU A 52 -6.33 15.55 21.57
N ASP A 53 -5.97 14.28 21.52
CA ASP A 53 -4.81 13.68 22.20
C ASP A 53 -3.44 14.10 21.62
N GLY A 54 -3.40 14.97 20.62
CA GLY A 54 -2.18 15.43 19.97
C GLY A 54 -1.61 14.50 18.89
N ARG A 55 -2.18 13.30 18.71
CA ARG A 55 -1.77 12.27 17.73
C ARG A 55 -2.37 12.49 16.34
N TYR A 56 -1.68 12.02 15.30
CA TYR A 56 -2.24 11.96 13.95
C TYR A 56 -3.28 10.84 13.84
N CYS A 57 -4.45 11.19 13.32
CA CYS A 57 -5.58 10.31 13.11
C CYS A 57 -5.92 10.32 11.62
N VAL A 58 -6.15 9.14 11.05
CA VAL A 58 -6.54 8.99 9.65
C VAL A 58 -7.97 8.46 9.61
N SER A 59 -8.85 9.20 8.95
CA SER A 59 -10.18 8.72 8.63
C SER A 59 -10.11 7.83 7.38
N LEU A 60 -10.41 6.55 7.57
CA LEU A 60 -10.44 5.57 6.49
C LEU A 60 -11.87 5.46 5.94
N PRO A 61 -12.08 5.56 4.62
CA PRO A 61 -13.42 5.61 4.03
C PRO A 61 -14.24 4.33 4.25
N TRP A 62 -13.61 3.17 4.47
CA TRP A 62 -14.30 1.91 4.75
C TRP A 62 -14.69 1.72 6.23
N VAL A 63 -14.15 2.52 7.16
CA VAL A 63 -14.44 2.38 8.60
C VAL A 63 -15.85 2.90 8.94
N GLN A 64 -16.46 3.74 8.09
CA GLN A 64 -17.87 4.15 8.24
C GLN A 64 -18.88 2.99 8.25
N LYS A 65 -18.50 1.81 7.72
CA LYS A 65 -19.37 0.62 7.66
C LYS A 65 -19.27 -0.29 8.90
N PHE A 66 -18.33 -0.01 9.82
CA PHE A 66 -18.13 -0.80 11.04
C PHE A 66 -18.74 -0.09 12.25
N PRO A 67 -19.20 -0.84 13.28
CA PRO A 67 -19.80 -0.24 14.46
C PRO A 67 -18.81 0.73 15.11
N PRO A 68 -19.25 1.94 15.51
CA PRO A 68 -18.40 3.05 15.95
C PRO A 68 -17.73 2.82 17.32
N ASN A 69 -17.88 1.65 17.91
CA ASN A 69 -17.44 1.35 19.27
C ASN A 69 -16.15 0.52 19.29
N ILE A 70 -15.11 1.01 18.60
CA ILE A 70 -13.76 0.47 18.77
C ILE A 70 -13.17 1.14 20.02
N ALA A 71 -13.09 0.37 21.12
CA ALA A 71 -12.49 0.87 22.36
C ALA A 71 -11.03 1.26 22.14
N SER A 72 -10.62 2.38 22.73
CA SER A 72 -9.25 2.88 22.61
C SER A 72 -8.27 1.97 23.37
N ASN A 73 -7.28 1.43 22.65
CA ASN A 73 -6.19 0.63 23.24
C ASN A 73 -5.15 1.47 24.01
N ARG A 74 -5.40 2.77 24.22
CA ARG A 74 -4.48 3.70 24.88
C ARG A 74 -4.04 3.21 26.26
N HIS A 75 -4.98 2.79 27.10
CA HIS A 75 -4.68 2.31 28.45
C HIS A 75 -3.76 1.08 28.45
N ILE A 76 -3.93 0.20 27.46
CA ILE A 76 -3.08 -0.99 27.29
C ILE A 76 -1.68 -0.58 26.81
N ALA A 77 -1.59 0.40 25.91
CA ALA A 77 -0.32 0.89 25.39
C ALA A 77 0.51 1.63 26.44
N GLU A 78 -0.13 2.45 27.27
CA GLU A 78 0.47 3.13 28.42
C GLU A 78 0.99 2.12 29.43
N LYS A 79 0.17 1.12 29.81
CA LYS A 79 0.55 0.07 30.75
C LYS A 79 1.74 -0.78 30.27
N LYS A 80 1.88 -0.94 28.95
CA LYS A 80 2.99 -1.68 28.33
C LYS A 80 4.21 -0.81 27.98
N GLY A 81 4.18 0.49 28.29
CA GLY A 81 5.31 1.42 28.07
C GLY A 81 5.52 1.90 26.62
N TYR A 82 4.59 1.62 25.70
CA TYR A 82 4.77 1.98 24.28
C TYR A 82 4.68 3.48 23.99
N LEU A 83 4.11 4.28 24.90
CA LEU A 83 3.99 5.74 24.72
C LEU A 83 5.19 6.53 25.25
N GLN A 84 6.17 5.89 25.89
CA GLN A 84 7.35 6.56 26.47
C GLN A 84 8.51 6.79 25.48
N LEU A 85 8.38 6.34 24.22
CA LEU A 85 9.49 6.33 23.26
C LEU A 85 9.63 7.62 22.42
N HIS A 86 8.78 8.63 22.61
CA HIS A 86 8.77 9.85 21.77
C HIS A 86 9.04 11.17 22.52
N GLU A 87 9.45 11.13 23.79
CA GLU A 87 9.84 12.33 24.56
C GLU A 87 11.37 12.48 24.75
N ASN A 88 12.18 12.10 23.76
CA ASN A 88 13.60 12.50 23.69
C ASN A 88 13.95 13.07 22.32
#